data_AF-A0A927QIQ2-F1
#
_entry.id   AF-A0A927QIQ2-F1
#
_cell.length_a   1.000
_cell.length_b   1.000
_cell.length_c   1.000
_cell.angle_alpha   90.00
_cell.angle_beta   90.00
_cell.angle_gamma   90.00
#
_symmetry.space_group_name_H-M   'P 1'
#
loop_
_entity.id
_entity.type
_entity.pdbx_description
1 polymer ?
#
loop_
_entity_poly.entity_id
_entity_poly.type
_entity_poly.pdbx_seq_one_letter_code
_entity_poly.pdbx_strand_id
1 'polypeptide(L)'
;MMNLEPRSECDLVTVPTRQGLEAVDILRRGALDAVGPVMTVGPVLHDGTCDTLGFLVPPGTADAWDVPGSTCTQSDGRGAVLAPPEGAGWLLPPGEADLATDPTVLRAALGEAARLIEAADNCR
;
A
#
# COMPACT_ATOMS: atom_id res chain seq x y z
N MET A 1 -34.84 3.59 -2.80
CA MET A 1 -33.61 4.32 -2.44
C MET A 1 -32.52 3.26 -2.29
N MET A 2 -31.63 3.09 -3.27
CA MET A 2 -30.51 2.14 -3.14
C MET A 2 -29.51 2.76 -2.17
N ASN A 3 -29.37 2.17 -0.97
CA ASN A 3 -28.27 2.47 -0.06
C ASN A 3 -26.97 2.07 -0.76
N LEU A 4 -26.26 3.05 -1.31
CA LEU A 4 -24.82 2.94 -1.55
C LEU A 4 -24.16 3.12 -0.19
N GLU A 5 -24.06 2.04 0.58
CA GLU A 5 -23.04 1.98 1.61
C GLU A 5 -21.69 1.96 0.88
N PRO A 6 -20.74 2.87 1.16
CA PRO A 6 -19.40 2.77 0.59
C PRO A 6 -18.75 1.54 1.21
N ARG A 7 -18.96 0.38 0.59
CA ARG A 7 -18.12 -0.78 0.84
C ARG A 7 -16.77 -0.40 0.25
N SER A 8 -15.84 0.04 1.08
CA SER A 8 -14.45 0.21 0.68
C SER A 8 -13.86 -1.19 0.48
N GLU A 9 -14.21 -1.82 -0.64
CA GLU A 9 -13.72 -3.12 -1.11
C GLU A 9 -12.28 -2.97 -1.58
N CYS A 10 -11.38 -2.46 -0.74
CA CYS A 10 -9.99 -2.29 -1.12
C CYS A 10 -9.26 -3.64 -1.02
N ASP A 11 -8.45 -3.97 -2.00
CA ASP A 11 -7.50 -5.09 -1.90
C ASP A 11 -6.31 -4.66 -1.05
N LEU A 12 -5.60 -5.64 -0.47
CA LEU A 12 -4.45 -5.40 0.41
C LEU A 12 -3.18 -5.97 -0.19
N VAL A 13 -2.19 -5.12 -0.43
CA VAL A 13 -0.84 -5.54 -0.85
C VAL A 13 0.07 -5.59 0.38
N THR A 14 0.57 -6.77 0.73
CA THR A 14 1.54 -6.97 1.81
C THR A 14 2.95 -7.17 1.28
N VAL A 15 3.93 -6.54 1.93
CA VAL A 15 5.35 -6.57 1.57
C VAL A 15 6.25 -6.61 2.80
N PRO A 16 7.50 -7.06 2.69
CA PRO A 16 8.49 -6.94 3.76
C PRO A 16 8.70 -5.48 4.17
N THR A 17 8.85 -5.23 5.47
CA THR A 17 8.92 -3.86 6.02
C THR A 17 9.99 -2.99 5.36
N ARG A 18 11.20 -3.51 5.11
CA ARG A 18 12.26 -2.73 4.45
C ARG A 18 11.85 -2.24 3.06
N GLN A 19 11.25 -3.11 2.25
CA GLN A 19 10.79 -2.76 0.91
C GLN A 19 9.59 -1.80 0.97
N GLY A 20 8.66 -2.03 1.90
CA GLY A 20 7.49 -1.18 2.07
C GLY A 20 7.84 0.25 2.52
N LEU A 21 8.77 0.41 3.48
CA LEU A 21 9.20 1.73 3.94
C LEU A 21 9.86 2.53 2.82
N GLU A 22 10.69 1.87 2.02
CA GLU A 22 11.35 2.52 0.88
C GLU A 22 10.34 2.90 -0.21
N ALA A 23 9.33 2.06 -0.45
CA ALA A 23 8.24 2.41 -1.33
C ALA A 23 7.43 3.61 -0.80
N VAL A 24 7.14 3.68 0.51
CA VAL A 24 6.47 4.84 1.13
C VAL A 24 7.28 6.12 0.94
N ASP A 25 8.59 6.07 1.17
CA ASP A 25 9.49 7.21 0.98
C ASP A 25 9.53 7.67 -0.50
N ILE A 26 9.64 6.73 -1.45
CA ILE A 26 9.58 7.03 -2.89
C ILE A 26 8.24 7.70 -3.26
N LEU A 27 7.11 7.15 -2.80
CA LEU A 27 5.78 7.70 -3.06
C LEU A 27 5.63 9.12 -2.50
N ARG A 28 6.15 9.36 -1.29
CA ARG A 28 6.14 10.68 -0.64
C ARG A 28 7.00 11.70 -1.37
N ARG A 29 8.17 11.29 -1.89
CA ARG A 29 9.03 12.18 -2.69
C ARG A 29 8.38 12.53 -4.02
N GLY A 30 7.84 11.54 -4.74
CA GLY A 30 7.13 11.79 -6.00
C GLY A 30 5.90 12.69 -5.85
N ALA A 31 5.24 12.68 -4.69
CA ALA A 31 4.14 13.59 -4.39
C ALA A 31 4.60 15.05 -4.22
N LEU A 32 5.83 15.30 -3.77
CA LEU A 32 6.40 16.65 -3.63
C LEU A 32 6.80 17.27 -4.98
N ASP A 33 7.11 16.44 -5.97
CA ASP A 33 7.47 16.87 -7.34
C ASP A 33 6.24 17.16 -8.22
N ALA A 34 5.04 16.71 -7.82
CA ALA A 34 3.79 17.05 -8.48
C ALA A 34 3.34 18.47 -8.09
N VAL A 35 2.93 19.28 -9.07
CA VAL A 35 2.44 20.65 -8.83
C VAL A 35 1.06 20.60 -8.16
N GLY A 36 1.04 20.49 -6.82
CA GLY A 36 -0.15 20.53 -5.98
C GLY A 36 -0.14 19.45 -4.88
N PRO A 37 -0.90 19.62 -3.79
CA PRO A 37 -0.99 18.63 -2.71
C PRO A 37 -1.83 17.43 -3.18
N VAL A 38 -1.22 16.52 -3.93
CA VAL A 38 -1.78 15.20 -4.20
C VAL A 38 -1.13 14.26 -3.20
N MET A 39 -1.89 13.78 -2.21
CA MET A 39 -1.44 12.71 -1.32
C MET A 39 -1.41 11.41 -2.13
N THR A 40 -0.27 11.06 -2.72
CA THR A 40 -0.14 9.89 -3.60
C THR A 40 -0.12 8.55 -2.84
N VAL A 41 0.19 8.58 -1.54
CA VAL A 41 0.23 7.38 -0.70
C VAL A 41 -1.07 7.24 0.08
N GLY A 42 -1.79 6.15 -0.15
CA GLY A 42 -2.98 5.79 0.59
C GLY A 42 -2.65 5.25 1.98
N PRO A 43 -3.66 4.73 2.71
CA PRO A 43 -3.48 4.19 4.04
C PRO A 43 -2.49 3.01 4.05
N VAL A 44 -1.61 2.98 5.07
CA VAL A 44 -0.59 1.94 5.24
C VAL A 44 -0.70 1.31 6.62
N LEU A 45 -0.82 0.00 6.64
CA LEU A 45 -0.83 -0.85 7.82
C LEU A 45 0.58 -1.36 8.08
N HIS A 46 0.92 -1.55 9.34
CA HIS A 46 2.01 -2.44 9.75
C HIS A 46 1.42 -3.64 10.49
N ASP A 47 2.00 -4.82 10.34
CA ASP A 47 1.64 -5.95 11.19
C ASP A 47 2.15 -5.76 12.63
N GLY A 48 1.65 -6.57 13.55
CA GLY A 48 2.00 -6.47 14.97
C GLY A 48 3.43 -6.85 15.31
N THR A 49 4.12 -7.53 14.40
CA THR A 49 5.54 -7.89 14.54
C THR A 49 6.46 -6.90 13.82
N CYS A 50 5.89 -5.97 13.04
CA CYS A 50 6.57 -4.99 12.19
C CYS A 50 7.46 -5.64 11.11
N ASP A 51 7.15 -6.87 10.71
CA ASP A 51 7.85 -7.60 9.65
C ASP A 51 7.28 -7.30 8.27
N THR A 52 6.00 -6.91 8.22
CA THR A 52 5.31 -6.57 6.98
C THR A 52 4.55 -5.26 7.04
N LEU A 53 4.49 -4.59 5.89
CA LEU A 53 3.63 -3.44 5.64
C LEU A 53 2.53 -3.79 4.63
N GLY A 54 1.34 -3.25 4.87
CA GLY A 54 0.14 -3.44 4.06
C GLY A 54 -0.33 -2.15 3.41
N PHE A 55 -0.49 -2.13 2.09
CA PHE A 55 -1.02 -0.98 1.34
C PHE A 55 -2.43 -1.29 0.86
N LEU A 56 -3.37 -0.38 1.13
CA LEU A 56 -4.70 -0.46 0.53
C LEU A 56 -4.64 -0.01 -0.93
N VAL A 57 -5.19 -0.82 -1.83
CA VAL A 57 -5.29 -0.55 -3.27
C VAL A 57 -6.75 -0.78 -3.74
N PRO A 58 -7.16 -0.26 -4.90
CA PRO A 58 -8.52 -0.43 -5.40
C PRO A 58 -8.89 -1.93 -5.59
N PRO A 59 -10.18 -2.29 -5.47
CA PRO A 59 -10.66 -3.65 -5.72
C PRO A 59 -10.26 -4.15 -7.11
N GLY A 60 -10.02 -5.45 -7.22
CA GLY A 60 -9.64 -6.11 -8.47
C GLY A 60 -8.17 -5.90 -8.85
N THR A 61 -7.39 -5.26 -7.97
CA THR A 61 -5.93 -5.18 -8.13
C THR A 61 -5.30 -6.56 -7.96
N ALA A 62 -5.85 -7.38 -7.05
CA ALA A 62 -5.33 -8.71 -6.75
C ALA A 62 -5.29 -9.64 -7.99
N ASP A 63 -6.30 -9.57 -8.87
CA ASP A 63 -6.37 -10.37 -10.10
C ASP A 63 -5.19 -10.15 -11.06
N ALA A 64 -4.61 -8.95 -11.04
CA ALA A 64 -3.54 -8.53 -11.95
C ALA A 64 -2.26 -8.12 -11.19
N TRP A 65 -2.09 -8.61 -9.97
CA TRP A 65 -0.91 -8.28 -9.18
C TRP A 65 0.24 -9.25 -9.48
N ASP A 66 1.36 -8.69 -9.96
CA ASP A 66 2.53 -9.44 -10.38
C ASP A 66 3.82 -8.70 -9.99
N VAL A 67 3.96 -8.39 -8.70
CA VAL A 67 5.20 -7.79 -8.16
C VAL A 67 5.91 -8.80 -7.27
N PRO A 68 7.17 -9.18 -7.58
CA PRO A 68 7.95 -10.10 -6.77
C PRO A 68 8.15 -9.61 -5.33
N GLY A 69 8.12 -10.55 -4.37
CA GLY A 69 8.29 -10.23 -2.95
C GLY A 69 7.10 -9.56 -2.29
N SER A 70 5.97 -9.47 -3.00
CA SER A 70 4.73 -8.90 -2.49
C SER A 70 3.55 -9.86 -2.71
N THR A 71 2.55 -9.78 -1.85
CA THR A 71 1.32 -10.57 -1.95
C THR A 71 0.14 -9.61 -1.99
N CYS A 72 -0.71 -9.72 -3.00
CA CYS A 72 -1.97 -8.98 -3.03
C CYS A 72 -3.13 -9.92 -2.69
N THR A 73 -3.83 -9.59 -1.61
CA THR A 73 -5.00 -10.34 -1.14
C THR A 73 -6.25 -9.56 -1.49
N GLN A 74 -7.16 -10.21 -2.22
CA GLN A 74 -8.45 -9.64 -2.53
C GLN A 74 -9.29 -9.48 -1.25
N SER A 75 -9.99 -8.37 -1.10
CA SER A 75 -11.04 -8.30 -0.08
C SER A 75 -12.26 -9.09 -0.56
N ASP A 76 -12.69 -10.12 0.19
CA ASP A 76 -13.88 -10.96 -0.06
C ASP A 76 -15.23 -10.20 0.05
N GLY A 77 -15.33 -8.97 -0.47
CA GLY A 77 -16.51 -8.10 -0.33
C GLY A 77 -16.80 -7.65 1.10
N ARG A 78 -15.92 -7.98 2.06
CA ARG A 78 -15.98 -7.49 3.45
C ARG A 78 -15.28 -6.14 3.66
N GLY A 79 -14.65 -5.63 2.60
CA GLY A 79 -13.72 -4.51 2.67
C GLY A 79 -12.49 -4.85 3.51
N ALA A 80 -11.36 -4.21 3.21
CA ALA A 80 -10.33 -4.09 4.23
C ALA A 80 -11.00 -3.30 5.35
N VAL A 81 -11.28 -3.95 6.48
CA VAL A 81 -11.89 -3.29 7.62
C VAL A 81 -11.01 -2.07 7.90
N LEU A 82 -11.61 -0.87 7.94
CA LEU A 82 -10.91 0.37 8.32
C LEU A 82 -10.36 0.31 9.77
N ALA A 83 -10.53 -0.83 10.44
CA ALA A 83 -9.85 -1.23 11.65
C ALA A 83 -8.77 -2.27 11.27
N PRO A 84 -7.50 -2.04 11.64
CA PRO A 84 -6.45 -3.03 11.48
C PRO A 84 -6.87 -4.37 12.12
N PRO A 85 -6.51 -5.52 11.53
CA PRO A 85 -6.67 -6.80 12.22
C PRO A 85 -5.97 -6.77 13.57
N GLU A 86 -6.40 -7.62 14.50
CA GLU A 86 -5.83 -7.71 15.85
C GLU A 86 -4.30 -7.85 15.82
N GLY A 87 -3.61 -6.86 16.42
CA GLY A 87 -2.15 -6.75 16.41
C GLY A 87 -1.57 -5.83 15.34
N ALA A 88 -2.27 -5.58 14.22
CA ALA A 88 -1.84 -4.61 13.23
C ALA A 88 -2.14 -3.17 13.68
N GLY A 89 -1.37 -2.21 13.16
CA GLY A 89 -1.55 -0.78 13.43
C GLY A 89 -1.42 0.06 12.17
N TRP A 90 -1.88 1.30 12.24
CA TRP A 90 -1.72 2.26 11.14
C TRP A 90 -0.33 2.87 11.19
N LEU A 91 0.46 2.64 10.15
CA LEU A 91 1.64 3.44 9.89
C LEU A 91 1.22 4.80 9.31
N LEU A 92 0.30 4.76 8.33
CA LEU A 92 -0.35 5.94 7.77
C LEU A 92 -1.87 5.75 7.88
N PRO A 93 -2.54 6.48 8.79
CA PRO A 93 -3.98 6.37 8.95
C PRO A 93 -4.70 6.93 7.72
N PRO A 94 -5.92 6.45 7.41
CA PRO A 94 -6.73 7.04 6.36
C PRO A 94 -7.04 8.51 6.66
N GLY A 95 -6.82 9.37 5.66
CA GLY A 95 -7.24 10.77 5.71
C GLY A 95 -8.70 10.94 5.27
N GLU A 96 -9.21 12.17 5.33
CA GLU A 96 -10.60 12.50 4.97
C GLU A 96 -10.95 12.29 3.48
N ALA A 97 -9.95 12.08 2.60
CA ALA A 97 -10.13 12.11 1.15
C ALA A 97 -9.58 10.91 0.35
N ASP A 98 -8.78 9.99 0.91
CA ASP A 98 -8.12 8.95 0.10
C ASP A 98 -8.49 7.52 0.50
N LEU A 99 -9.04 6.80 -0.49
CA LEU A 99 -9.66 5.48 -0.36
C LEU A 99 -8.71 4.32 -0.71
N ALA A 100 -7.65 4.56 -1.47
CA ALA A 100 -6.67 3.55 -1.87
C ALA A 100 -5.44 4.17 -2.58
N THR A 101 -4.27 3.55 -2.44
CA THR A 101 -3.07 3.88 -3.22
C THR A 101 -3.24 3.42 -4.67
N ASP A 102 -2.88 4.26 -5.64
CA ASP A 102 -2.90 3.84 -7.06
C ASP A 102 -1.99 2.61 -7.27
N PRO A 103 -2.50 1.50 -7.83
CA PRO A 103 -1.76 0.27 -7.92
C PRO A 103 -0.65 0.34 -8.97
N THR A 104 -0.73 1.22 -9.97
CA THR A 104 0.34 1.42 -10.96
C THR A 104 1.54 2.12 -10.31
N VAL A 105 1.26 3.19 -9.56
CA VAL A 105 2.31 3.92 -8.84
C VAL A 105 2.93 3.05 -7.74
N LEU A 106 2.12 2.26 -7.03
CA LEU A 106 2.62 1.33 -6.02
C LEU A 106 3.56 0.27 -6.63
N ARG A 107 3.21 -0.32 -7.78
CA ARG A 107 4.09 -1.29 -8.47
C ARG A 107 5.44 -0.65 -8.83
N ALA A 108 5.42 0.57 -9.37
CA ALA A 108 6.64 1.28 -9.73
C ALA A 108 7.52 1.55 -8.50
N ALA A 109 6.92 2.02 -7.39
CA ALA A 109 7.64 2.29 -6.15
C ALA A 109 8.24 1.02 -5.53
N LEU A 110 7.50 -0.09 -5.51
CA LEU A 110 8.00 -1.38 -5.01
C LEU A 110 9.12 -1.97 -5.86
N GLY A 111 9.02 -1.83 -7.18
CA GLY A 111 10.06 -2.25 -8.12
C GLY A 111 11.35 -1.43 -7.95
N GLU A 112 11.23 -0.13 -7.73
CA GLU A 112 12.38 0.74 -7.46
C GLU A 112 12.99 0.44 -6.09
N ALA A 113 12.17 0.29 -5.05
CA ALA A 113 12.62 -0.11 -3.71
C ALA A 113 13.43 -1.42 -3.75
N ALA A 114 12.96 -2.43 -4.51
CA ALA A 114 13.68 -3.69 -4.68
C ALA A 114 15.07 -3.50 -5.31
N ARG A 115 15.19 -2.64 -6.34
CA ARG A 115 16.49 -2.33 -6.97
C ARG A 115 17.44 -1.61 -6.03
N LEU A 116 16.94 -0.65 -5.26
CA LEU A 116 17.76 0.07 -4.27
C LEU A 116 18.28 -0.88 -3.19
N ILE A 117 17.42 -1.77 -2.72
CA ILE A 117 17.76 -2.81 -1.75
C ILE A 117 18.82 -3.77 -2.32
N GLU A 118 18.61 -4.28 -3.54
CA GLU A 118 19.56 -5.17 -4.20
C GLU A 118 20.93 -4.50 -4.39
N ALA A 119 20.93 -3.24 -4.84
CA ALA A 119 22.16 -2.47 -4.98
C ALA A 119 22.89 -2.29 -3.64
N ALA A 120 22.15 -2.02 -2.55
CA ALA A 120 22.73 -1.89 -1.22
C ALA A 120 23.31 -3.21 -0.70
N ASP A 121 22.61 -4.33 -0.91
CA ASP A 121 23.04 -5.64 -0.46
C ASP A 121 24.27 -6.17 -1.25
N ASN A 122 24.38 -5.82 -2.54
CA ASN A 122 25.53 -6.18 -3.39
C ASN A 122 26.78 -5.30 -3.16
N CYS A 123 26.66 -4.17 -2.45
CA CYS A 123 27.80 -3.32 -2.09
C CYS A 123 28.56 -3.80 -0.83
N ARG A 124 28.24 -5.00 -0.33
CA ARG A 124 28.67 -5.49 0.98
C ARG A 124 29.84 -6.47 0.92
#